data_AF-A0A9N9KJR0-F1
#
_entry.id   AF-A0A9N9KJR0-F1
#
_cell.length_a   1.000
_cell.length_b   1.000
_cell.length_c   1.000
_cell.angle_alpha   90.00
_cell.angle_beta   90.00
_cell.angle_gamma   90.00
#
_symmetry.space_group_name_H-M   'P 1'
#
loop_
_entity.id
_entity.type
_entity.pdbx_description
1 polymer ?
#
loop_
_entity_poly.entity_id
_entity_poly.type
_entity_poly.pdbx_seq_one_letter_code
_entity_poly.pdbx_strand_id
1 'polypeptide(L)'
;IIYHKSYLKKIKEYGNQVSETGRKRCASETGVNSQSILFELKATKFSRSFPLDIMHLLFEGVSSWMYKHWNGIFFSNSELNNAKTEHHIMPKWIWEKIGEIMDKNKNNKTMPSEF
;
A
#
# COMPACT_ATOMS: atom_id res chain seq x y z
N ILE A 1 11.11 19.21 2.42
CA ILE A 1 12.24 18.31 2.79
C ILE A 1 12.26 18.00 4.30
N ILE A 2 11.95 18.96 5.18
CA ILE A 2 11.97 18.82 6.65
C ILE A 2 11.01 17.73 7.17
N TYR A 3 9.79 17.64 6.63
CA TYR A 3 8.78 16.65 7.03
C TYR A 3 9.20 15.19 6.80
N HIS A 4 9.98 14.92 5.74
CA HIS A 4 10.44 13.56 5.43
C HIS A 4 11.40 13.01 6.49
N LYS A 5 12.38 13.82 6.90
CA LYS A 5 13.38 13.39 7.88
C LYS A 5 12.74 13.15 9.25
N SER A 6 11.76 13.98 9.62
CA SER A 6 10.96 13.81 10.84
C SER A 6 10.18 12.49 10.82
N TYR A 7 9.48 12.19 9.72
CA TYR A 7 8.73 10.94 9.58
C TYR A 7 9.62 9.70 9.61
N LEU A 8 10.75 9.70 8.90
CA LEU A 8 11.72 8.60 8.94
C LEU A 8 12.29 8.36 10.35
N LYS A 9 12.48 9.43 11.13
CA LYS A 9 12.94 9.32 12.52
C LYS A 9 11.88 8.61 13.38
N LYS A 10 10.61 8.98 13.26
CA LYS A 10 9.49 8.34 13.96
C LYS A 10 9.35 6.86 13.63
N ILE A 11 9.50 6.46 12.36
CA ILE A 11 9.49 5.04 11.96
C ILE A 11 10.63 4.27 12.63
N LYS A 12 11.85 4.84 12.66
CA LYS A 12 12.99 4.20 13.34
C LYS A 12 12.76 4.08 14.84
N GLU A 13 12.23 5.12 15.47
CA GLU A 13 11.90 5.12 16.90
C GLU A 13 10.86 4.05 17.25
N TYR A 14 9.84 3.86 16.39
CA TYR A 14 8.85 2.78 16.53
C TYR A 14 9.48 1.39 16.35
N GLY A 15 10.30 1.20 15.31
CA GLY A 15 10.96 -0.09 15.02
C GLY A 15 11.98 -0.52 16.08
N ASN A 16 12.59 0.44 16.78
CA ASN A 16 13.55 0.18 17.86
C ASN A 16 12.88 -0.19 19.20
N GLN A 17 11.55 -0.08 19.34
CA GLN A 17 10.86 -0.46 20.57
C GLN A 17 10.83 -1.98 20.73
N VAL A 18 11.38 -2.45 21.85
CA VAL A 18 11.47 -3.87 22.21
C VAL A 18 10.16 -4.37 22.82
N SER A 19 9.44 -3.52 23.57
CA SER A 19 8.18 -3.89 24.24
C SER A 19 6.95 -3.40 23.49
N GLU A 20 5.86 -4.17 23.60
CA GLU A 20 4.57 -3.79 23.00
C GLU A 20 4.00 -2.51 23.62
N THR A 21 4.20 -2.31 24.93
CA THR A 21 3.84 -1.07 25.63
C THR A 21 4.60 0.13 25.08
N GLY A 22 5.89 -0.02 24.78
CA GLY A 22 6.71 1.03 24.16
C GLY A 22 6.22 1.39 22.75
N ARG A 23 5.82 0.38 21.96
CA ARG A 23 5.22 0.59 20.63
C ARG A 23 3.89 1.33 20.71
N LYS A 24 3.00 0.96 21.65
CA LYS A 24 1.70 1.63 21.84
C LYS A 24 1.89 3.10 22.24
N ARG A 25 2.82 3.40 23.15
CA ARG A 25 3.15 4.78 23.54
C ARG A 25 3.70 5.59 22.37
N CYS A 26 4.66 5.03 21.65
CA CYS A 26 5.25 5.68 20.46
C CYS A 26 4.19 5.95 19.38
N ALA A 27 3.29 5.00 19.11
CA ALA A 27 2.20 5.18 18.16
C ALA A 27 1.25 6.32 18.59
N SER A 28 0.90 6.39 19.87
CA SER A 28 0.06 7.46 20.41
C SER A 28 0.72 8.84 20.32
N GLU A 29 2.01 8.95 20.64
CA GLU A 29 2.75 10.22 20.61
C GLU A 29 3.05 10.70 19.17
N THR A 30 3.33 9.77 18.26
CA THR A 30 3.85 10.10 16.92
C THR A 30 2.82 9.98 15.79
N GLY A 31 1.73 9.25 16.02
CA GLY A 31 0.74 8.85 15.02
C GLY A 31 1.24 7.76 14.05
N VAL A 32 2.35 7.09 14.37
CA VAL A 32 2.98 6.08 13.50
C VAL A 32 2.86 4.69 14.11
N ASN A 33 2.17 3.80 13.39
CA ASN A 33 1.75 2.51 13.92
C ASN A 33 2.60 1.36 13.37
N SER A 34 3.27 1.57 12.23
CA SER A 34 4.15 0.63 11.56
C SER A 34 4.86 1.32 10.38
N GLN A 35 5.86 0.65 9.81
CA GLN A 35 6.42 1.02 8.51
C GLN A 35 5.49 0.52 7.40
N SER A 36 5.07 1.40 6.49
CA SER A 36 4.29 1.00 5.32
C SER A 36 5.13 0.13 4.38
N ILE A 37 4.54 -0.93 3.83
CA ILE A 37 5.13 -1.79 2.79
C ILE A 37 5.58 -0.99 1.56
N LEU A 38 4.97 0.18 1.33
CA LEU A 38 5.32 1.07 0.23
C LEU A 38 6.76 1.61 0.34
N PHE A 39 7.40 1.53 1.51
CA PHE A 39 8.83 1.82 1.65
C PHE A 39 9.74 0.80 0.96
N GLU A 40 9.26 -0.42 0.69
CA GLU A 40 10.04 -1.45 0.00
C GLU A 40 10.07 -1.23 -1.52
N LEU A 41 9.17 -0.40 -2.05
CA LEU A 41 9.12 -0.05 -3.45
C LEU A 41 10.28 0.89 -3.81
N LYS A 42 11.36 0.32 -4.37
CA LYS A 42 12.57 1.04 -4.82
C LYS A 42 12.28 2.22 -5.75
N ALA A 43 11.16 2.18 -6.48
CA ALA A 43 10.73 3.22 -7.40
C ALA A 43 10.07 4.44 -6.73
N THR A 44 9.74 4.37 -5.43
CA THR A 44 9.01 5.44 -4.73
C THR A 44 9.87 6.10 -3.66
N LYS A 45 9.78 7.43 -3.55
CA LYS A 45 10.33 8.19 -2.41
C LYS A 45 9.13 8.76 -1.66
N PHE A 46 8.62 8.03 -0.67
CA PHE A 46 7.30 8.23 -0.07
C PHE A 46 6.91 9.70 0.21
N SER A 47 7.82 10.48 0.83
CA SER A 47 7.58 11.91 1.14
C SER A 47 7.55 12.89 -0.04
N ARG A 48 8.03 12.46 -1.21
CA ARG A 48 8.01 13.23 -2.47
C ARG A 48 7.02 12.67 -3.46
N SER A 49 6.78 11.36 -3.40
CA SER A 49 5.94 10.64 -4.34
C SER A 49 4.47 10.74 -4.00
N PHE A 50 4.08 11.08 -2.76
CA PHE A 50 2.69 11.03 -2.31
C PHE A 50 2.30 12.28 -1.49
N PRO A 51 1.99 13.43 -2.13
CA PRO A 51 1.14 14.44 -1.52
C PRO A 51 -0.22 13.81 -1.18
N LEU A 52 -0.91 14.34 -0.17
CA LEU A 52 -2.16 13.81 0.40
C LEU A 52 -3.22 13.42 -0.65
N ASP A 53 -3.19 14.05 -1.83
CA ASP A 53 -4.12 13.85 -2.95
C ASP A 53 -3.89 12.59 -3.80
N ILE A 54 -2.79 11.85 -3.62
CA ILE A 54 -2.57 10.64 -4.42
C ILE A 54 -3.54 9.52 -4.05
N MET A 55 -3.98 9.41 -2.79
CA MET A 55 -4.97 8.38 -2.46
C MET A 55 -6.25 8.58 -3.28
N HIS A 56 -6.74 9.82 -3.42
CA HIS A 56 -7.89 10.11 -4.28
C HIS A 56 -7.56 9.85 -5.76
N LEU A 57 -6.45 10.39 -6.28
CA LEU A 57 -6.06 10.22 -7.68
C LEU A 57 -5.87 8.76 -8.11
N LEU A 58 -5.23 7.93 -7.29
CA LEU A 58 -5.01 6.52 -7.58
C LEU A 58 -6.29 5.70 -7.46
N PHE A 59 -7.06 5.89 -6.38
CA PHE A 59 -8.25 5.06 -6.14
C PHE A 59 -9.44 5.45 -7.02
N GLU A 60 -9.61 6.74 -7.32
CA GLU A 60 -10.74 7.23 -8.10
C GLU A 60 -10.53 7.08 -9.60
N GLY A 61 -9.30 7.35 -10.08
CA GLY A 61 -9.00 7.39 -11.51
C GLY A 61 -8.31 6.13 -12.03
N VAL A 62 -7.36 5.57 -11.29
CA VAL A 62 -6.35 4.66 -11.85
C VAL A 62 -6.61 3.19 -11.48
N SER A 63 -7.29 2.91 -10.38
CA SER A 63 -7.53 1.54 -9.89
C SER A 63 -8.24 0.63 -10.88
N SER A 64 -9.31 1.11 -11.54
CA SER A 64 -10.06 0.31 -12.52
C SER A 64 -9.18 -0.07 -13.73
N TRP A 65 -8.36 0.87 -14.18
CA TRP A 65 -7.41 0.68 -15.27
C TRP A 65 -6.27 -0.28 -14.87
N MET A 66 -5.71 -0.14 -13.67
CA MET A 66 -4.69 -1.05 -13.14
C MET A 66 -5.23 -2.47 -12.98
N TYR A 67 -6.46 -2.62 -12.50
CA TYR A 67 -7.10 -3.93 -12.40
C TYR A 67 -7.24 -4.60 -13.76
N LYS A 68 -7.69 -3.87 -14.79
CA LYS A 68 -7.78 -4.39 -16.16
C LYS A 68 -6.40 -4.77 -16.71
N HIS A 69 -5.38 -3.97 -16.41
CA HIS A 69 -3.99 -4.21 -16.83
C HIS A 69 -3.43 -5.49 -16.24
N TRP A 70 -3.52 -5.68 -14.92
CA TRP A 70 -3.01 -6.88 -14.27
C TRP A 70 -3.83 -8.16 -14.52
N ASN A 71 -5.05 -8.03 -15.05
CA ASN A 71 -5.87 -9.15 -15.53
C ASN A 71 -5.69 -9.41 -17.04
N GLY A 72 -4.85 -8.64 -17.75
CA GLY A 72 -4.61 -8.81 -19.18
C GLY A 72 -5.81 -8.47 -20.07
N ILE A 73 -6.71 -7.60 -19.61
CA ILE A 73 -7.92 -7.15 -20.34
C ILE A 73 -7.93 -5.64 -20.58
N PHE A 74 -6.77 -5.00 -20.50
CA PHE A 74 -6.66 -3.54 -20.60
C PHE A 74 -6.83 -3.02 -22.01
N PHE A 75 -6.12 -3.60 -22.97
CA PHE A 75 -6.27 -3.30 -24.38
C PHE A 75 -7.35 -4.17 -25.01
N SER A 76 -8.10 -3.62 -25.97
CA SER A 76 -9.02 -4.41 -26.78
C SER A 76 -8.30 -5.38 -27.71
N ASN A 77 -7.06 -5.06 -28.09
CA ASN A 77 -6.20 -5.96 -28.85
C ASN A 77 -5.51 -6.95 -27.89
N SER A 78 -5.85 -8.23 -28.00
CA SER A 78 -5.33 -9.30 -27.17
C SER A 78 -3.82 -9.50 -27.33
N GLU A 79 -3.22 -9.11 -28.46
CA GLU A 79 -1.76 -9.19 -28.65
C GLU A 79 -1.00 -8.14 -27.83
N LEU A 80 -1.62 -6.98 -27.56
CA LEU A 80 -1.05 -5.93 -26.70
C LEU A 80 -1.15 -6.30 -25.22
N ASN A 81 -2.14 -7.11 -24.83
CA ASN A 81 -2.20 -7.69 -23.49
C ASN A 81 -1.26 -8.90 -23.34
N ASN A 82 -1.07 -9.65 -24.42
CA ASN A 82 -0.24 -10.85 -24.46
C ASN A 82 1.10 -10.59 -25.14
N ALA A 83 1.71 -9.42 -24.92
CA ALA A 83 3.06 -9.11 -25.41
C ALA A 83 4.11 -9.95 -24.66
N LYS A 84 4.03 -11.27 -24.84
CA LYS A 84 4.91 -12.44 -24.65
C LYS A 84 5.87 -12.55 -23.45
N THR A 85 6.01 -11.57 -22.57
CA THR A 85 7.09 -11.54 -21.55
C THR A 85 6.76 -10.68 -20.34
N GLU A 86 5.49 -10.39 -20.12
CA GLU A 86 5.11 -9.33 -19.21
C GLU A 86 4.75 -9.93 -17.83
N HIS A 87 5.75 -10.02 -16.95
CA HIS A 87 5.70 -10.50 -15.55
C HIS A 87 4.68 -9.75 -14.63
N HIS A 88 3.92 -8.82 -15.19
CA HIS A 88 2.99 -7.98 -14.44
C HIS A 88 1.56 -8.56 -14.43
N ILE A 89 1.22 -9.49 -15.33
CA ILE A 89 -0.09 -10.16 -15.32
C ILE A 89 -0.13 -11.17 -14.19
N MET A 90 -1.07 -10.98 -13.28
CA MET A 90 -1.23 -11.86 -12.14
C MET A 90 -2.25 -12.96 -12.47
N PRO A 91 -1.89 -14.25 -12.30
CA PRO A 91 -2.83 -15.33 -12.53
C PRO A 91 -4.02 -15.25 -11.56
N LYS A 92 -5.19 -15.67 -12.04
CA LYS A 92 -6.49 -15.55 -11.34
C LYS A 92 -6.47 -16.07 -9.90
N TRP A 93 -5.78 -17.19 -9.65
CA TRP A 93 -5.69 -17.79 -8.32
C TRP A 93 -5.02 -16.86 -7.28
N ILE A 94 -4.13 -15.96 -7.71
CA ILE A 94 -3.53 -14.97 -6.81
C ILE A 94 -4.56 -13.90 -6.45
N TRP A 95 -5.36 -13.44 -7.42
CA TRP A 95 -6.45 -12.49 -7.16
C TRP A 95 -7.49 -13.07 -6.20
N GLU A 96 -7.87 -14.33 -6.39
CA GLU A 96 -8.78 -15.05 -5.49
C GLU A 96 -8.21 -15.11 -4.07
N LYS A 97 -6.93 -15.45 -3.93
CA LYS A 97 -6.24 -15.48 -2.63
C LYS A 97 -6.16 -14.10 -1.96
N ILE A 98 -5.91 -13.04 -2.72
CA ILE A 98 -5.95 -11.66 -2.21
C ILE A 98 -7.35 -11.34 -1.69
N GLY A 99 -8.40 -11.67 -2.46
CA GLY A 99 -9.79 -11.48 -2.07
C GLY A 99 -10.13 -12.19 -0.76
N GLU A 100 -9.73 -13.46 -0.63
CA GLU A 100 -9.93 -14.23 0.62
C GLU A 100 -9.23 -13.58 1.83
N ILE A 101 -8.00 -13.09 1.65
CA ILE A 101 -7.25 -12.41 2.71
C ILE A 101 -7.94 -11.09 3.08
N MET A 102 -8.38 -10.32 2.09
CA MET A 102 -9.12 -9.07 2.31
C MET A 102 -10.42 -9.31 3.08
N ASP A 103 -11.20 -10.32 2.69
CA ASP A 103 -12.46 -10.67 3.36
C ASP A 103 -12.22 -11.17 4.79
N LYS A 104 -11.19 -11.98 5.01
CA LYS A 104 -10.79 -12.40 6.37
C LYS A 104 -10.41 -11.20 7.24
N ASN A 105 -9.69 -10.23 6.68
CA ASN A 105 -9.26 -9.02 7.39
C ASN A 105 -10.35 -7.97 7.56
N LYS A 106 -11.42 -8.00 6.75
CA LYS A 106 -12.57 -7.09 6.87
C LYS A 106 -13.24 -7.15 8.25
N ASN A 107 -13.20 -8.32 8.88
CA ASN A 107 -13.75 -8.55 10.23
C ASN A 107 -12.78 -8.15 11.34
N ASN A 108 -11.48 -8.04 11.04
CA ASN A 108 -10.44 -7.50 11.94
C ASN A 108 -10.36 -5.98 11.76
N LYS A 109 -11.46 -5.26 12.00
CA LYS A 109 -11.53 -3.79 11.88
C LYS A 109 -10.54 -3.12 12.86
N THR A 110 -9.30 -2.94 12.43
CA THR A 110 -8.31 -2.06 13.08
C THR A 110 -8.36 -0.64 12.53
N MET A 111 -9.35 -0.32 11.68
CA MET A 111 -9.70 1.08 11.42
C MET A 111 -10.18 1.67 12.75
N PRO A 112 -9.53 2.73 13.29
CA PRO A 112 -10.05 3.41 14.47
C PRO A 112 -11.47 3.86 14.16
N SER A 113 -12.47 3.19 14.74
CA SER A 113 -13.84 3.66 14.71
C SER A 113 -14.03 4.54 15.92
N GLU A 114 -13.66 5.81 15.82
CA GLU A 114 -14.05 6.84 16.77
C GLU A 114 -13.81 8.22 16.14
N PHE A 115 -14.93 8.84 15.75
CA PHE A 115 -15.19 10.23 16.11
C PHE A 115 -15.96 10.21 17.42
#